data_AF-A0A7X8T2E9-F1
#
_entry.id   AF-A0A7X8T2E9-F1
#
_cell.length_a   1.000
_cell.length_b   1.000
_cell.length_c   1.000
_cell.angle_alpha   90.00
_cell.angle_beta   90.00
_cell.angle_gamma   90.00
#
_symmetry.space_group_name_H-M   'P 1'
#
loop_
_entity.id
_entity.type
_entity.pdbx_description
1 polymer ?
#
loop_
_entity_poly.entity_id
_entity_poly.type
_entity_poly.pdbx_seq_one_letter_code
_entity_poly.pdbx_strand_id
1 'polypeptide(L)'
;MRDFVNATFGSVELEIISQALEEWRASLGASRNTPEYELAAATIVTLFREGNRTLPELRASIAAHRWLSQDAAALLQSPPTAPAEYR
;
A
#
# COMPACT_ATOMS: atom_id res chain seq x y z
N MET A 1 20.65 -5.29 -17.83
CA MET A 1 20.06 -5.85 -16.58
C MET A 1 20.92 -5.47 -15.37
N ARG A 2 21.13 -4.16 -15.14
CA ARG A 2 22.02 -3.66 -14.07
C ARG A 2 21.46 -2.42 -13.35
N ASP A 3 20.40 -1.82 -13.88
CA ASP A 3 19.56 -0.81 -13.22
C ASP A 3 18.71 -1.34 -12.05
N PHE A 4 18.64 -2.66 -11.87
CA PHE A 4 17.67 -3.27 -10.95
C PHE A 4 18.04 -3.19 -9.46
N VAL A 5 19.31 -2.87 -9.13
CA VAL A 5 19.87 -3.12 -7.79
C VAL A 5 20.36 -1.85 -7.08
N ASN A 6 20.33 -0.67 -7.73
CA ASN A 6 20.89 0.56 -7.15
C ASN A 6 19.89 1.74 -7.14
N ALA A 7 18.61 1.47 -6.89
CA ALA A 7 17.67 2.53 -6.55
C ALA A 7 17.65 2.70 -5.04
N THR A 8 18.64 3.41 -4.49
CA THR A 8 18.43 4.06 -3.20
C THR A 8 17.35 5.11 -3.44
N PHE A 9 16.16 4.93 -2.87
CA PHE A 9 15.09 5.92 -2.98
C PHE A 9 15.62 7.26 -2.48
N GLY A 10 15.66 8.26 -3.37
CA GLY A 10 15.95 9.63 -2.99
C GLY A 10 14.83 10.20 -2.12
N SER A 11 15.11 11.31 -1.43
CA SER A 11 14.14 11.96 -0.53
C SER A 11 12.81 12.27 -1.21
N VAL A 12 12.83 12.63 -2.49
CA VAL A 12 11.63 12.91 -3.30
C VAL A 12 10.81 11.63 -3.54
N GLU A 13 11.47 10.51 -3.82
CA GLU A 13 10.80 9.23 -4.07
C GLU A 13 10.15 8.70 -2.80
N LEU A 14 10.86 8.81 -1.67
CA LEU A 14 10.33 8.47 -0.35
C LEU A 14 9.14 9.36 0.02
N GLU A 15 9.18 10.65 -0.32
CA GLU A 15 8.06 11.58 -0.09
C GLU A 15 6.83 11.16 -0.90
N ILE A 16 7.00 10.83 -2.19
CA ILE A 16 5.91 10.37 -3.06
C ILE A 16 5.28 9.07 -2.53
N ILE A 17 6.12 8.08 -2.19
CA ILE A 17 5.65 6.78 -1.66
C ILE A 17 4.93 7.00 -0.32
N SER A 18 5.49 7.80 0.57
CA SER A 18 4.90 8.10 1.88
C SER A 18 3.56 8.81 1.74
N GLN A 19 3.47 9.77 0.82
CA GLN A 19 2.24 10.52 0.55
C GLN A 19 1.15 9.58 -0.02
N ALA A 20 1.48 8.77 -1.02
CA ALA A 20 0.52 7.84 -1.61
C ALA A 20 0.03 6.78 -0.60
N LEU A 21 0.93 6.28 0.26
CA LEU A 21 0.60 5.33 1.31
C LEU A 21 -0.30 5.95 2.39
N GLU A 22 -0.03 7.18 2.80
CA GLU A 22 -0.88 7.89 3.77
C GLU A 22 -2.27 8.18 3.19
N GLU A 23 -2.36 8.56 1.90
CA GLU A 23 -3.64 8.77 1.23
C GLU A 23 -4.47 7.48 1.15
N TRP A 24 -3.83 6.38 0.75
CA TRP A 24 -4.49 5.07 0.71
C TRP A 24 -4.98 4.65 2.09
N ARG A 25 -4.11 4.79 3.11
CA ARG A 25 -4.44 4.50 4.50
C ARG A 25 -5.61 5.35 4.98
N ALA A 26 -5.60 6.65 4.71
CA ALA A 26 -6.65 7.57 5.11
C ALA A 26 -7.98 7.25 4.43
N SER A 27 -7.94 6.80 3.17
CA SER A 27 -9.13 6.38 2.43
C SER A 27 -9.78 5.12 3.00
N LEU A 28 -9.00 4.19 3.58
CA LEU A 28 -9.49 2.93 4.14
C LEU A 28 -9.61 2.92 5.67
N GLY A 29 -9.12 3.98 6.33
CA GLY A 29 -9.02 4.02 7.79
C GLY A 29 -8.02 3.00 8.36
N ALA A 30 -7.03 2.55 7.58
CA ALA A 30 -6.08 1.54 8.02
C ALA A 30 -5.18 2.07 9.14
N SER A 31 -4.71 1.20 10.04
CA SER A 31 -3.73 1.57 11.06
C SER A 31 -2.33 1.19 10.60
N ARG A 32 -1.29 1.97 10.98
CA ARG A 32 0.10 1.62 10.62
C ARG A 32 0.59 0.32 11.26
N ASN A 33 -0.14 -0.18 12.25
CA ASN A 33 0.13 -1.43 12.95
C ASN A 33 -0.59 -2.65 12.35
N THR A 34 -1.30 -2.52 11.22
CA THR A 34 -1.94 -3.67 10.59
C THR A 34 -1.00 -4.33 9.56
N PRO A 35 -1.07 -5.67 9.40
CA PRO A 35 -0.31 -6.35 8.35
C PRO A 35 -0.64 -5.83 6.95
N GLU A 36 -1.89 -5.40 6.74
CA GLU A 36 -2.34 -4.77 5.50
C GLU A 36 -1.56 -3.49 5.16
N TYR A 37 -1.14 -2.72 6.16
CA TYR A 37 -0.32 -1.53 5.94
C TYR A 37 1.07 -1.88 5.41
N GLU A 38 1.72 -2.90 5.98
CA GLU A 38 3.02 -3.39 5.50
C GLU A 38 2.92 -3.94 4.08
N LEU A 39 1.85 -4.69 3.80
CA LEU A 39 1.60 -5.25 2.47
C LEU A 39 1.30 -4.14 1.44
N ALA A 40 0.55 -3.10 1.83
CA ALA A 40 0.30 -1.95 0.98
C ALA A 40 1.59 -1.18 0.70
N ALA A 41 2.45 -0.97 1.70
CA ALA A 41 3.75 -0.34 1.51
C ALA A 41 4.62 -1.12 0.50
N ALA A 42 4.73 -2.43 0.66
CA ALA A 42 5.49 -3.28 -0.28
C ALA A 42 4.92 -3.24 -1.70
N THR A 43 3.59 -3.22 -1.83
CA THR A 43 2.91 -3.14 -3.14
C THR A 43 3.13 -1.79 -3.80
N ILE A 44 2.96 -0.69 -3.08
CA ILE A 44 3.16 0.68 -3.58
C ILE A 44 4.61 0.91 -4.02
N VAL A 45 5.57 0.43 -3.23
CA VAL A 45 6.99 0.46 -3.59
C VAL A 45 7.27 -0.32 -4.88
N THR A 46 6.62 -1.47 -5.05
CA THR A 46 6.74 -2.28 -6.28
C THR A 46 6.20 -1.52 -7.49
N LEU A 47 4.98 -0.99 -7.39
CA LEU A 47 4.36 -0.17 -8.45
C LEU A 47 5.23 1.03 -8.83
N PHE A 48 5.83 1.71 -7.85
CA PHE A 48 6.74 2.82 -8.10
C PHE A 48 7.97 2.38 -8.92
N ARG A 49 8.55 1.23 -8.58
CA ARG A 49 9.70 0.66 -9.30
C ARG A 49 9.38 0.20 -10.72
N GLU A 50 8.13 -0.20 -10.98
CA GLU A 50 7.68 -0.61 -12.32
C GLU A 50 7.59 0.56 -13.32
N GLY A 51 7.66 1.81 -12.85
CA GLY A 51 7.66 2.99 -13.71
C GLY A 51 6.73 4.10 -13.25
N ASN A 52 5.91 3.88 -12.21
CA ASN A 52 4.99 4.86 -11.65
C ASN A 52 5.74 5.86 -10.74
N ARG A 53 6.66 6.63 -11.33
CA ARG A 53 7.63 7.47 -10.59
C ARG A 53 7.05 8.80 -10.10
N THR A 54 5.83 9.13 -10.47
CA THR A 54 5.14 10.35 -10.01
C THR A 54 3.94 10.00 -9.16
N LEU A 55 3.58 10.91 -8.24
CA LEU A 55 2.41 10.78 -7.39
C LEU A 55 1.10 10.53 -8.15
N PRO A 56 0.74 11.28 -9.22
CA PRO A 56 -0.49 11.01 -9.96
C PRO A 56 -0.50 9.63 -10.64
N GLU A 57 0.63 9.18 -11.18
CA GLU A 57 0.74 7.83 -11.78
C GLU A 57 0.60 6.73 -10.72
N LEU A 58 1.28 6.92 -9.58
CA LEU A 58 1.22 5.97 -8.47
C LEU A 58 -0.20 5.85 -7.91
N ARG A 59 -0.93 6.98 -7.77
CA ARG A 59 -2.34 6.98 -7.37
C ARG A 59 -3.23 6.24 -8.37
N ALA A 60 -3.02 6.46 -9.67
CA ALA A 60 -3.78 5.76 -10.70
C ALA A 60 -3.52 4.24 -10.65
N SER A 61 -2.27 3.84 -10.46
CA SER A 61 -1.88 2.43 -10.30
C SER A 61 -2.43 1.81 -9.02
N ILE A 62 -2.43 2.54 -7.89
CA ILE A 62 -3.07 2.10 -6.64
C ILE A 62 -4.57 1.86 -6.85
N ALA A 63 -5.26 2.79 -7.51
CA ALA A 63 -6.69 2.67 -7.80
C ALA A 63 -7.02 1.51 -8.76
N ALA A 64 -6.13 1.24 -9.73
CA ALA A 64 -6.24 0.12 -10.65
C ALA A 64 -5.84 -1.23 -10.01
N HIS A 65 -5.05 -1.21 -8.93
CA HIS A 65 -4.60 -2.42 -8.26
C HIS A 65 -5.72 -3.01 -7.42
N ARG A 66 -6.33 -4.09 -7.92
CA ARG A 66 -7.50 -4.75 -7.33
C ARG A 66 -7.39 -4.97 -5.82
N TRP A 67 -6.24 -5.46 -5.33
CA TRP A 67 -6.08 -5.72 -3.91
C TRP A 67 -6.10 -4.42 -3.07
N LEU A 68 -5.46 -3.35 -3.54
CA LEU A 68 -5.39 -2.07 -2.81
C LEU A 68 -6.75 -1.35 -2.83
N SER A 69 -7.51 -1.51 -3.90
CA SER A 69 -8.77 -0.82 -4.15
C SER A 69 -9.99 -1.56 -3.57
N GLN A 70 -9.96 -2.89 -3.53
CA GLN A 70 -11.12 -3.71 -3.15
C GLN A 70 -10.84 -4.65 -1.97
N ASP A 71 -9.88 -5.55 -2.10
CA ASP A 71 -9.65 -6.61 -1.10
C ASP A 71 -9.15 -6.09 0.24
N ALA A 72 -8.25 -5.09 0.23
CA ALA A 72 -7.71 -4.52 1.47
C ALA A 72 -8.79 -3.83 2.31
N ALA A 73 -9.78 -3.19 1.67
CA ALA A 73 -10.92 -2.61 2.38
C ALA A 73 -11.72 -3.69 3.12
N ALA A 74 -11.97 -4.83 2.48
CA ALA A 74 -12.69 -5.96 3.08
C ALA A 74 -11.92 -6.61 4.24
N LEU A 75 -10.58 -6.67 4.14
CA LEU A 75 -9.72 -7.21 5.20
C LEU A 75 -9.68 -6.29 6.42
N LEU A 76 -9.58 -4.98 6.22
CA LEU A 76 -9.55 -3.98 7.29
C LEU A 76 -10.91 -3.81 8.00
N GLN A 77 -12.01 -4.08 7.30
CA GLN A 77 -13.36 -4.03 7.86
C GLN A 77 -13.81 -5.33 8.53
N SER A 78 -13.03 -6.41 8.42
CA SER A 78 -13.35 -7.65 9.12
C SER A 78 -13.01 -7.50 10.61
N PRO A 79 -14.00 -7.58 11.53
CA PRO A 79 -13.70 -7.59 12.95
C PRO A 79 -12.84 -8.81 13.27
N PRO A 80 -11.93 -8.73 14.27
CA PRO A 80 -11.23 -9.91 14.74
C PRO A 80 -12.30 -10.93 15.10
N THR A 81 -12.28 -12.08 14.42
CA THR A 81 -13.20 -13.18 14.70
C THR A 81 -13.06 -13.49 16.18
N ALA A 82 -14.06 -13.11 16.97
CA ALA A 82 -14.12 -13.46 18.37
C ALA A 82 -13.95 -14.98 18.45
N PRO A 83 -13.08 -15.51 19.33
CA PRO A 83 -12.96 -16.95 19.46
C PRO A 83 -14.34 -17.49 19.79
N ALA A 84 -14.82 -18.44 19.00
CA ALA A 84 -16.07 -19.11 19.24
C ALA A 84 -16.07 -19.61 20.68
N GLU A 85 -16.83 -18.94 21.56
CA GLU A 85 -17.14 -19.47 22.88
C GLU A 85 -17.88 -20.79 22.64
N TYR A 86 -17.15 -21.87 22.87
CA TYR A 86 -17.63 -23.24 22.81
C TYR A 86 -18.65 -23.41 23.93
N ARG A 87 -19.94 -23.41 23.58
CA ARG A 87 -21.04 -23.71 24.49
C ARG A 87 -21.53 -25.13 24.29
#